data_AF-A0A1C5C2G5-F1
#
_entry.id   AF-A0A1C5C2G5-F1
#
_cell.length_a   1.000
_cell.length_b   1.000
_cell.length_c   1.000
_cell.angle_alpha   90.00
_cell.angle_beta   90.00
_cell.angle_gamma   90.00
#
_symmetry.space_group_name_H-M   'P 1'
#
loop_
_entity.id
_entity.type
_entity.pdbx_description
1 polymer ?
#
loop_
_entity_poly.entity_id
_entity_poly.type
_entity_poly.pdbx_seq_one_letter_code
_entity_poly.pdbx_strand_id
1 'polypeptide(L)'
;MSPSSPRRLSLQQIVEGQRRAAFVGREAELALFRDNFTLPPEDPRHRFVLHVRGNAGVGKTSLVREWRQAAGEFGALVASADESADSVPDVLGAIAAQFAEQGHPLKALDRLLATHRRAL
;
A
#
# COMPACT_ATOMS: atom_id res chain seq x y z
N MET A 1 13.20 34.32 0.93
CA MET A 1 12.40 33.09 0.91
C MET A 1 11.21 33.27 1.84
N SER A 2 10.01 33.50 1.29
CA SER A 2 8.79 33.59 2.11
C SER A 2 8.43 32.19 2.62
N PRO A 3 8.00 32.03 3.89
CA PRO A 3 7.55 30.75 4.38
C PRO A 3 6.23 30.41 3.67
N SER A 4 6.22 29.33 2.90
CA SER A 4 5.00 28.77 2.31
C SER A 4 4.04 28.40 3.43
N SER A 5 2.84 28.98 3.44
CA SER A 5 1.78 28.66 4.39
C SER A 5 1.56 27.14 4.45
N PRO A 6 1.35 26.54 5.64
CA PRO A 6 1.12 25.11 5.75
C PRO A 6 -0.12 24.73 4.94
N ARG A 7 0.04 23.79 4.00
CA ARG A 7 -1.04 23.26 3.17
C ARG A 7 -2.11 22.69 4.12
N ARG A 8 -3.31 23.27 4.11
CA ARG A 8 -4.44 22.75 4.90
C ARG A 8 -4.77 21.33 4.43
N LEU A 9 -4.91 20.41 5.37
CA LEU A 9 -5.30 19.03 5.09
C LEU A 9 -6.71 18.99 4.49
N SER A 10 -6.94 18.07 3.56
CA SER A 10 -8.29 17.80 3.05
C SER A 10 -9.15 17.12 4.11
N LEU A 11 -10.48 17.21 4.00
CA LEU A 11 -11.41 16.49 4.89
C LEU A 11 -11.09 14.99 4.91
N GLN A 12 -10.75 14.41 3.76
CA GLN A 12 -10.33 13.01 3.65
C GLN A 12 -9.09 12.77 4.54
N GLN A 13 -8.03 13.58 4.40
CA GLN A 13 -6.82 13.43 5.22
C GLN A 13 -7.10 13.58 6.72
N ILE A 14 -8.02 14.46 7.11
CA ILE A 14 -8.44 14.64 8.51
C ILE A 14 -9.15 13.40 9.03
N VAL A 15 -10.15 12.89 8.30
CA VAL A 15 -10.91 11.68 8.66
C VAL A 15 -9.96 10.47 8.76
N GLU A 16 -8.98 10.37 7.87
CA GLU A 16 -7.97 9.33 7.94
C GLU A 16 -7.03 9.48 9.13
N GLY A 17 -6.63 10.71 9.45
CA GLY A 17 -5.91 10.99 10.71
C GLY A 17 -6.69 10.53 11.94
N GLN A 18 -7.99 10.83 12.00
CA GLN A 18 -8.84 10.44 13.13
C GLN A 18 -9.04 8.92 13.23
N ARG A 19 -9.28 8.25 12.09
CA ARG A 19 -9.40 6.78 12.05
C ARG A 19 -8.14 6.08 12.56
N ARG A 20 -6.96 6.64 12.25
CA ARG A 20 -5.67 6.16 12.76
C ARG A 20 -5.51 6.36 14.25
N ALA A 21 -5.84 7.54 14.75
CA ALA A 21 -5.78 7.81 16.19
C ALA A 21 -6.72 6.88 16.99
N ALA A 22 -7.82 6.41 16.38
CA ALA A 22 -8.74 5.45 16.96
C ALA A 22 -8.33 3.97 16.75
N PHE A 23 -7.24 3.69 16.03
CA PHE A 23 -6.75 2.34 15.77
C PHE A 23 -5.92 1.84 16.96
N VAL A 24 -6.55 1.12 17.87
CA VAL A 24 -5.95 0.64 19.13
C VAL A 24 -5.71 -0.88 19.09
N GLY A 25 -4.68 -1.34 19.80
CA GLY A 25 -4.48 -2.77 20.09
C GLY A 25 -3.79 -3.60 18.99
N ARG A 26 -3.15 -2.95 18.03
CA ARG A 26 -2.43 -3.58 16.90
C ARG A 26 -0.97 -3.15 16.78
N GLU A 27 -0.42 -2.63 17.87
CA GLU A 27 0.94 -2.12 17.93
C GLU A 27 1.96 -3.22 17.63
N ALA A 28 1.73 -4.45 18.11
CA ALA A 28 2.60 -5.58 17.84
C ALA A 28 2.63 -5.96 16.34
N GLU A 29 1.47 -5.99 15.68
CA GLU A 29 1.39 -6.29 14.25
C GLU A 29 1.99 -5.17 13.39
N LEU A 30 1.84 -3.91 13.82
CA LEU A 30 2.50 -2.77 13.17
C LEU A 30 4.02 -2.82 13.35
N ALA A 31 4.49 -3.08 14.56
CA ALA A 31 5.91 -3.23 14.86
C ALA A 31 6.53 -4.36 14.04
N LEU A 32 5.89 -5.54 13.99
CA LEU A 32 6.34 -6.67 13.17
C LEU A 32 6.53 -6.27 11.70
N PHE A 33 5.58 -5.53 11.13
CA PHE A 33 5.68 -5.08 9.74
C PHE A 33 6.82 -4.07 9.53
N ARG A 34 6.96 -3.09 10.44
CA ARG A 34 8.01 -2.06 10.35
C ARG A 34 9.40 -2.66 10.54
N ASP A 35 9.56 -3.54 11.52
CA ASP A 35 10.83 -4.21 11.83
C ASP A 35 11.31 -5.05 10.65
N ASN A 36 10.40 -5.58 9.83
CA ASN A 36 10.75 -6.30 8.62
C ASN A 36 11.60 -5.48 7.63
N PHE A 37 11.42 -4.15 7.55
CA PHE A 37 12.23 -3.28 6.70
C PHE A 37 13.67 -3.07 7.23
N THR A 38 13.91 -3.39 8.50
CA THR A 38 15.24 -3.31 9.11
C THR A 38 16.06 -4.58 8.89
N LEU A 39 15.43 -5.65 8.43
CA LEU A 39 16.05 -6.93 8.15
C LEU A 39 16.43 -7.03 6.67
N PRO A 40 17.67 -7.40 6.32
CA PRO A 40 18.02 -7.65 4.93
C PRO A 40 17.23 -8.86 4.38
N PRO A 41 16.94 -8.92 3.07
CA PRO A 41 16.17 -10.01 2.46
C PRO A 41 16.75 -11.42 2.69
N GLU A 42 18.06 -11.52 2.90
CA GLU A 42 18.78 -12.76 3.16
C GLU A 42 18.62 -13.27 4.60
N ASP A 43 18.15 -12.42 5.53
CA ASP A 43 17.89 -12.84 6.91
C ASP A 43 16.68 -13.79 6.96
N PRO A 44 16.79 -15.00 7.55
CA PRO A 44 15.68 -15.94 7.66
C PRO A 44 14.43 -15.40 8.40
N ARG A 45 14.60 -14.32 9.17
CA ARG A 45 13.51 -13.62 9.86
C ARG A 45 12.75 -12.68 8.94
N HIS A 46 13.33 -12.27 7.80
CA HIS A 46 12.67 -11.44 6.80
C HIS A 46 11.45 -12.17 6.23
N ARG A 47 10.31 -11.49 6.21
CA ARG A 47 9.02 -11.99 5.74
C ARG A 47 8.63 -11.28 4.45
N PHE A 48 8.58 -12.04 3.35
CA PHE A 48 8.13 -11.54 2.05
C PHE A 48 6.61 -11.49 1.91
N VAL A 49 5.91 -12.39 2.60
CA VAL A 49 4.45 -12.51 2.55
C VAL A 49 3.91 -12.49 3.97
N LEU A 50 2.98 -11.57 4.22
CA LEU A 50 2.26 -11.45 5.48
C LEU A 50 0.77 -11.66 5.20
N HIS A 51 0.17 -12.60 5.93
CA HIS A 51 -1.24 -12.94 5.78
C HIS A 51 -2.02 -12.54 7.04
N VAL A 52 -2.88 -11.53 6.90
CA VAL A 52 -3.74 -11.03 7.98
C VAL A 52 -5.05 -11.82 8.02
N ARG A 53 -5.35 -12.46 9.16
CA ARG A 53 -6.60 -13.21 9.40
C ARG A 53 -7.31 -12.72 10.66
N GLY A 54 -8.61 -12.95 10.74
CA GLY A 54 -9.45 -12.61 11.90
C GLY A 54 -10.91 -12.37 11.54
N ASN A 55 -11.75 -12.30 12.57
CA ASN A 55 -13.21 -12.14 12.42
C ASN A 55 -13.60 -10.86 11.67
N ALA A 56 -14.83 -10.79 11.17
CA ALA A 56 -15.36 -9.56 10.60
C ALA A 56 -15.35 -8.42 11.63
N GLY A 57 -15.10 -7.18 11.20
CA GLY A 57 -15.11 -6.00 12.07
C GLY A 57 -13.86 -5.78 12.94
N VAL A 58 -12.91 -6.72 13.02
CA VAL A 58 -11.72 -6.60 13.91
C VAL A 58 -10.61 -5.65 13.40
N GLY A 59 -10.89 -4.85 12.37
CA GLY A 59 -9.96 -3.83 11.85
C GLY A 59 -8.88 -4.30 10.87
N LYS A 60 -9.05 -5.44 10.18
CA LYS A 60 -8.04 -5.97 9.23
C LYS A 60 -7.71 -5.00 8.10
N THR A 61 -8.72 -4.40 7.48
CA THR A 61 -8.55 -3.42 6.40
C THR A 61 -7.83 -2.16 6.90
N SER A 62 -8.11 -1.74 8.14
CA SER A 62 -7.39 -0.65 8.79
C SER A 62 -5.92 -1.01 9.02
N LEU A 63 -5.62 -2.22 9.49
CA LEU A 63 -4.24 -2.68 9.67
C LEU A 63 -3.44 -2.66 8.35
N VAL A 64 -4.01 -3.23 7.27
CA VAL A 64 -3.36 -3.25 5.95
C VAL A 64 -3.17 -1.83 5.41
N ARG A 65 -4.09 -0.92 5.72
CA ARG A 65 -3.93 0.49 5.39
C ARG A 65 -2.76 1.14 6.13
N GLU A 66 -2.62 0.90 7.42
CA GLU A 66 -1.50 1.40 8.21
C GLU A 66 -0.17 0.83 7.71
N TRP A 67 -0.14 -0.45 7.32
CA TRP A 67 1.04 -1.06 6.69
C TRP A 67 1.41 -0.36 5.38
N ARG A 68 0.44 -0.05 4.52
CA ARG A 68 0.71 0.72 3.28
C ARG A 68 1.35 2.07 3.57
N GLN A 69 0.87 2.80 4.58
CA GLN A 69 1.49 4.06 4.98
C GLN A 69 2.92 3.81 5.49
N ALA A 70 3.08 2.87 6.42
CA ALA A 70 4.38 2.57 7.02
C ALA A 70 5.42 2.19 5.96
N ALA A 71 5.05 1.37 4.97
CA ALA A 71 5.92 1.01 3.86
C ALA A 71 6.41 2.24 3.07
N GLY A 72 5.53 3.20 2.82
CA GLY A 72 5.89 4.47 2.18
C GLY A 72 6.87 5.31 3.00
N GLU A 73 6.80 5.26 4.34
CA GLU A 73 7.78 5.95 5.21
C GLU A 73 9.20 5.37 5.07
N PHE A 74 9.31 4.09 4.71
CA PHE A 74 10.57 3.43 4.39
C PHE A 74 10.97 3.56 2.91
N GLY A 75 10.23 4.36 2.11
CA GLY A 75 10.51 4.58 0.69
C GLY A 75 10.17 3.39 -0.21
N ALA A 76 9.38 2.43 0.28
CA ALA A 76 8.93 1.31 -0.54
C ALA A 76 7.88 1.77 -1.57
N LEU A 77 7.89 1.15 -2.75
CA LEU A 77 6.78 1.30 -3.70
C LEU A 77 5.58 0.50 -3.20
N VAL A 78 4.43 1.16 -3.14
CA VAL A 78 3.21 0.57 -2.58
C VAL A 78 2.11 0.56 -3.62
N ALA A 79 1.52 -0.60 -3.85
CA ALA A 79 0.29 -0.71 -4.63
C ALA A 79 -0.70 -1.63 -3.91
N SER A 80 -1.98 -1.44 -4.19
CA SER A 80 -3.04 -2.30 -3.68
C SER A 80 -4.07 -2.57 -4.76
N ALA A 81 -4.60 -3.79 -4.75
CA ALA A 81 -5.79 -4.16 -5.49
C ALA A 81 -6.81 -4.76 -4.51
N ASP A 82 -8.08 -4.62 -4.85
CA ASP A 82 -9.22 -5.16 -4.11
C ASP A 82 -10.17 -5.83 -5.10
N GLU A 83 -11.39 -6.11 -4.65
CA GLU A 83 -12.42 -6.78 -5.44
C GLU A 83 -12.90 -5.97 -6.67
N SER A 84 -12.44 -4.73 -6.86
CA SER A 84 -12.70 -3.97 -8.09
C SER A 84 -11.91 -4.43 -9.32
N ALA A 85 -10.87 -5.25 -9.12
CA ALA A 85 -10.11 -5.85 -10.20
C ALA A 85 -10.60 -7.29 -10.47
N ASP A 86 -11.35 -7.45 -11.57
CA ASP A 86 -12.07 -8.69 -11.89
C ASP A 86 -11.19 -9.79 -12.51
N SER A 87 -9.93 -9.48 -12.83
CA SER A 87 -9.00 -10.41 -13.46
C SER A 87 -7.54 -10.14 -13.09
N VAL A 88 -6.66 -11.12 -13.36
CA VAL A 88 -5.21 -10.96 -13.18
C VAL A 88 -4.66 -9.79 -14.01
N PRO A 89 -5.01 -9.61 -15.30
CA PRO A 89 -4.65 -8.41 -16.06
C PRO A 89 -5.12 -7.10 -15.41
N ASP A 90 -6.30 -7.06 -14.79
CA ASP A 90 -6.82 -5.85 -14.14
C ASP A 90 -6.02 -5.51 -12.88
N VAL A 91 -5.69 -6.53 -12.06
CA VAL A 91 -4.81 -6.36 -10.88
C VAL A 91 -3.44 -5.82 -11.30
N LEU A 92 -2.84 -6.40 -12.33
CA LEU A 92 -1.53 -5.97 -12.85
C LEU A 92 -1.60 -4.55 -13.42
N GLY A 93 -2.70 -4.19 -14.08
CA GLY A 93 -2.95 -2.83 -14.56
C GLY A 93 -3.08 -1.82 -13.42
N ALA A 94 -3.82 -2.15 -12.37
CA ALA A 94 -3.97 -1.30 -11.19
C ALA A 94 -2.64 -1.07 -10.47
N ILE A 95 -1.79 -2.11 -10.35
CA ILE A 95 -0.45 -2.00 -9.79
C ILE A 95 0.44 -1.10 -10.66
N ALA A 96 0.44 -1.31 -11.98
CA ALA A 96 1.24 -0.52 -12.90
C ALA A 96 0.88 0.97 -12.87
N ALA A 97 -0.42 1.29 -12.82
CA ALA A 97 -0.92 2.66 -12.70
C ALA A 97 -0.46 3.32 -11.38
N GLN A 98 -0.64 2.65 -10.24
CA GLN A 98 -0.22 3.17 -8.94
C GLN A 98 1.30 3.39 -8.85
N PHE A 99 2.12 2.51 -9.45
CA PHE A 99 3.57 2.71 -9.49
C PHE A 99 3.96 3.87 -10.41
N ALA A 100 3.26 4.06 -11.53
CA ALA A 100 3.48 5.22 -12.40
C ALA A 100 3.16 6.55 -11.69
N GLU A 101 2.09 6.60 -10.88
CA GLU A 101 1.75 7.76 -10.04
C GLU A 101 2.84 8.08 -8.99
N GLN A 102 3.57 7.06 -8.54
CA GLN A 102 4.74 7.21 -7.65
C GLN A 102 6.03 7.54 -8.40
N GLY A 103 6.00 7.67 -9.73
CA GLY A 103 7.16 7.99 -10.56
C GLY A 103 7.96 6.77 -11.06
N HIS A 104 7.42 5.55 -10.89
CA HIS A 104 8.06 4.29 -11.28
C HIS A 104 7.24 3.50 -12.32
N PRO A 105 7.14 3.98 -13.57
CA PRO A 105 6.30 3.35 -14.59
C PRO A 105 6.85 1.98 -15.05
N LEU A 106 5.97 0.99 -15.16
CA LEU A 106 6.30 -0.38 -15.60
C LEU A 106 6.07 -0.57 -17.11
N LYS A 107 6.83 0.16 -17.94
CA LYS A 107 6.61 0.25 -19.41
C LYS A 107 6.53 -1.10 -20.14
N ALA A 108 7.26 -2.11 -19.70
CA ALA A 108 7.21 -3.45 -20.30
C ALA A 108 5.86 -4.12 -20.03
N LEU A 109 5.36 -4.02 -18.80
CA LEU A 109 4.06 -4.53 -18.40
C LEU A 109 2.93 -3.78 -19.12
N ASP A 110 3.02 -2.45 -19.22
CA ASP A 110 2.03 -1.64 -19.94
C ASP A 110 1.84 -2.12 -21.39
N ARG A 111 2.94 -2.44 -22.08
CA ARG A 111 2.91 -2.98 -23.44
C ARG A 111 2.24 -4.35 -23.51
N LEU A 112 2.56 -5.25 -22.57
CA LEU A 112 1.97 -6.59 -22.51
C LEU A 112 0.45 -6.52 -22.28
N LEU A 113 0.01 -5.67 -21.34
CA LEU A 113 -1.41 -5.44 -21.07
C LEU A 113 -2.13 -4.83 -22.26
N ALA A 114 -1.51 -3.89 -22.98
CA ALA A 114 -2.08 -3.31 -24.19
C ALA A 114 -2.26 -4.34 -25.31
N THR A 115 -1.29 -5.25 -25.49
CA THR A 115 -1.42 -6.37 -26.43
C THR A 115 -2.53 -7.32 -26.00
N HIS A 116 -2.62 -7.67 -24.72
CA HIS A 116 -3.66 -8.56 -24.20
C HIS A 116 -5.07 -8.01 -24.44
N ARG A 117 -5.31 -6.72 -24.16
CA ARG A 117 -6.63 -6.08 -24.38
C ARG A 117 -7.07 -6.06 -25.84
N ARG A 118 -6.14 -6.09 -26.80
CA ARG A 118 -6.44 -6.13 -28.25
C ARG A 118 -6.77 -7.53 -28.74
N ALA A 119 -6.46 -8.56 -27.96
CA ALA A 119 -6.70 -9.96 -28.28
C ALA A 119 -8.03 -10.50 -27.70
N LEU A 120 -8.73 -9.68 -26.89
CA LEU A 120 -10.09 -9.90 -26.41
C LEU A 120 -11.11 -9.38 -27.44
#